data_AF-A0A9D5GB39-F1
#
_entry.id   AF-A0A9D5GB39-F1
#
_cell.length_a   1.000
_cell.length_b   1.000
_cell.length_c   1.000
_cell.angle_alpha   90.00
_cell.angle_beta   90.00
_cell.angle_gamma   90.00
#
_symmetry.space_group_name_H-M   'P 1'
#
loop_
_entity.id
_entity.type
_entity.pdbx_description
1 polymer ?
#
loop_
_entity_poly.entity_id
_entity_poly.type
_entity_poly.pdbx_seq_one_letter_code
_entity_poly.pdbx_strand_id
1 'polypeptide(L)'
;MSDVRGVVARLEPLGLVWRGPVPERTPPLELAELAHAVDEDLARPDHARATERAYAHDWTDFAAFCGRHGLDALPAAPQTLALYLKSLETQRSRSPAGLREGVVGLSLPTLRRRVAAIASRHATESLETPTDHPLVKKLLRRYSRARGTAVRKKDALTIDRLATLIAAMGEDLPPVRDRALLLLGYAGAFRRSELVALDVEHLRFSRKGLYVW
;
A
#
# COMPACT_ATOMS: atom_id res chain seq x y z
N MET A 1 -46.08 -18.64 -61.42
CA MET A 1 -45.65 -19.88 -62.11
C MET A 1 -44.25 -20.20 -61.65
N SER A 2 -44.09 -21.37 -60.99
CA SER A 2 -42.87 -22.12 -60.63
C SER A 2 -41.67 -21.34 -60.03
N ASP A 3 -40.99 -21.82 -58.99
CA ASP A 3 -40.64 -23.21 -58.76
C ASP A 3 -40.42 -23.52 -57.27
N VAL A 4 -40.80 -24.74 -56.92
CA VAL A 4 -40.69 -25.39 -55.61
C VAL A 4 -39.52 -26.36 -55.71
N ARG A 5 -38.60 -26.35 -54.73
CA ARG A 5 -37.76 -27.52 -54.32
C ARG A 5 -37.05 -27.11 -53.02
N GLY A 6 -37.47 -27.62 -51.87
CA GLY A 6 -36.89 -28.83 -51.24
C GLY A 6 -35.70 -28.40 -50.36
N VAL A 7 -35.58 -28.73 -49.08
CA VAL A 7 -35.67 -30.05 -48.47
C VAL A 7 -35.76 -29.88 -46.94
N VAL A 8 -36.74 -30.55 -46.35
CA VAL A 8 -36.80 -31.18 -45.01
C VAL A 8 -35.69 -30.78 -44.01
N ALA A 9 -36.01 -29.90 -43.07
CA ALA A 9 -35.21 -29.70 -41.85
C ALA A 9 -35.61 -30.74 -40.80
N ARG A 10 -34.66 -31.65 -40.55
CA ARG A 10 -34.61 -32.58 -39.41
C ARG A 10 -34.58 -31.75 -38.12
N LEU A 11 -35.36 -32.14 -37.11
CA LEU A 11 -35.34 -31.53 -35.78
C LEU A 11 -34.09 -31.97 -35.02
N GLU A 12 -33.15 -31.06 -34.80
CA GLU A 12 -32.06 -31.16 -33.81
C GLU A 12 -32.38 -30.20 -32.63
N PRO A 13 -32.16 -30.60 -31.37
CA PRO A 13 -32.65 -29.84 -30.22
C PRO A 13 -31.66 -28.75 -29.76
N LEU A 14 -32.22 -27.56 -29.49
CA LEU A 14 -31.69 -26.45 -28.66
C LEU A 14 -30.61 -25.54 -29.27
N GLY A 15 -31.06 -24.45 -29.91
CA GLY A 15 -30.17 -23.37 -30.37
C GLY A 15 -30.92 -22.14 -30.86
N LEU A 16 -31.66 -21.45 -29.99
CA LEU A 16 -32.27 -20.16 -30.32
C LEU A 16 -31.20 -19.05 -30.23
N VAL A 17 -30.40 -18.88 -31.27
CA VAL A 17 -29.51 -17.71 -31.40
C VAL A 17 -30.35 -16.54 -31.91
N TRP A 18 -30.69 -15.61 -31.03
CA TRP A 18 -31.34 -14.35 -31.38
C TRP A 18 -30.46 -13.55 -32.36
N ARG A 19 -30.93 -13.32 -33.60
CA ARG A 19 -30.26 -12.51 -34.63
C ARG A 19 -31.00 -11.19 -34.94
N GLY A 20 -31.73 -10.64 -33.97
CA GLY A 20 -32.29 -9.28 -34.08
C GLY A 20 -31.29 -8.23 -33.60
N PRO A 21 -31.39 -6.96 -34.03
CA PRO A 21 -30.61 -5.88 -33.43
C PRO A 21 -30.87 -5.86 -31.93
N VAL A 22 -29.79 -5.83 -31.13
CA VAL A 22 -29.91 -5.67 -29.68
C VAL A 22 -30.54 -4.29 -29.47
N PRO A 23 -31.76 -4.18 -28.90
CA PRO A 23 -32.35 -2.88 -28.66
C PRO A 23 -31.43 -2.12 -27.70
N GLU A 24 -31.08 -0.87 -28.02
CA GLU A 24 -30.44 0.05 -27.07
C GLU A 24 -31.41 0.24 -25.91
N ARG A 25 -31.28 -0.60 -24.89
CA ARG A 25 -32.00 -0.46 -23.63
C ARG A 25 -31.20 0.52 -22.80
N THR A 26 -31.70 1.73 -22.66
CA THR A 26 -31.31 2.60 -21.55
C THR A 26 -31.48 1.79 -20.27
N PRO A 27 -30.44 1.62 -19.44
CA PRO A 27 -30.59 0.90 -18.18
C PRO A 27 -31.73 1.54 -17.38
N PRO A 28 -32.56 0.75 -16.67
CA PRO A 28 -33.47 1.28 -15.66
C PRO A 28 -32.71 2.30 -14.79
N LEU A 29 -33.33 3.42 -14.44
CA LEU A 29 -32.69 4.51 -13.69
C LEU A 29 -31.91 4.01 -12.46
N GLU A 30 -32.45 3.01 -11.77
CA GLU A 30 -31.82 2.31 -10.64
C GLU A 30 -30.46 1.69 -10.97
N LEU A 31 -30.28 1.08 -12.15
CA LEU A 31 -28.97 0.53 -12.58
C LEU A 31 -27.98 1.64 -12.97
N ALA A 32 -28.46 2.75 -13.53
CA ALA A 32 -27.60 3.89 -13.86
C ALA A 32 -27.09 4.59 -12.59
N GLU A 33 -27.96 4.74 -11.58
CA GLU A 33 -27.61 5.26 -10.26
C GLU A 33 -26.57 4.37 -9.56
N LEU A 34 -26.75 3.05 -9.60
CA LEU A 34 -25.77 2.11 -9.05
C LEU A 34 -24.42 2.16 -9.79
N ALA A 35 -24.44 2.28 -11.12
CA ALA A 35 -23.20 2.41 -11.90
C ALA A 35 -22.45 3.70 -11.53
N HIS A 36 -23.16 4.82 -11.38
CA HIS A 36 -22.56 6.08 -10.94
C HIS A 36 -21.97 5.99 -9.52
N ALA A 37 -22.67 5.34 -8.59
CA ALA A 37 -22.16 5.11 -7.23
C ALA A 37 -20.89 4.24 -7.24
N VAL A 38 -20.82 3.23 -8.12
CA VAL A 38 -19.60 2.43 -8.32
C VAL A 38 -18.46 3.31 -8.85
N ASP A 39 -18.71 4.17 -9.84
CA ASP A 39 -17.70 5.09 -10.36
C ASP A 39 -17.18 6.06 -9.28
N GLU A 40 -18.09 6.59 -8.44
CA GLU A 40 -17.72 7.43 -7.29
C GLU A 40 -16.88 6.68 -6.27
N ASP A 41 -17.23 5.43 -5.96
CA ASP A 41 -16.48 4.58 -5.04
C ASP A 41 -15.08 4.26 -5.60
N LEU A 42 -14.98 3.97 -6.90
CA LEU A 42 -13.71 3.71 -7.61
C LEU A 42 -12.84 4.97 -7.76
N ALA A 43 -13.44 6.16 -7.76
CA ALA A 43 -12.70 7.43 -7.78
C ALA A 43 -12.05 7.77 -6.43
N ARG A 44 -12.48 7.11 -5.34
CA ARG A 44 -11.85 7.30 -4.03
C ARG A 44 -10.48 6.62 -4.01
N PRO A 45 -9.46 7.24 -3.40
CA PRO A 45 -8.16 6.61 -3.27
C PRO A 45 -8.27 5.34 -2.42
N ASP A 46 -7.80 4.22 -2.97
CA ASP A 46 -7.77 2.91 -2.30
C ASP A 46 -6.99 2.93 -0.98
N HIS A 47 -6.05 3.87 -0.85
CA HIS A 47 -5.09 3.90 0.23
C HIS A 47 -4.91 5.31 0.79
N ALA A 48 -4.59 5.38 2.09
CA ALA A 48 -4.17 6.64 2.70
C ALA A 48 -2.95 7.22 1.95
N ARG A 49 -2.88 8.54 1.79
CA ARG A 49 -1.76 9.24 1.11
C ARG A 49 -0.36 8.81 1.55
N ALA A 50 -0.20 8.47 2.83
CA ALA A 50 1.07 7.97 3.35
C ALA A 50 1.44 6.58 2.77
N THR A 51 0.45 5.70 2.61
CA THR A 51 0.61 4.39 1.99
C THR A 51 0.89 4.52 0.50
N GLU A 52 0.19 5.41 -0.21
CA GLU A 52 0.45 5.71 -1.63
C GLU A 52 1.89 6.17 -1.86
N ARG A 53 2.37 7.15 -1.08
CA ARG A 53 3.77 7.60 -1.15
C ARG A 53 4.75 6.48 -0.85
N ALA A 54 4.43 5.64 0.12
CA ALA A 54 5.26 4.50 0.49
C ALA A 54 5.30 3.44 -0.64
N TYR A 55 4.18 3.22 -1.34
CA TYR A 55 4.10 2.32 -2.49
C TYR A 55 4.84 2.88 -3.70
N ALA A 56 4.69 4.17 -3.98
CA ALA A 56 5.42 4.86 -5.06
C ALA A 56 6.94 4.79 -4.86
N HIS A 57 7.41 5.01 -3.62
CA HIS A 57 8.82 4.84 -3.26
C HIS A 57 9.27 3.39 -3.45
N ASP A 58 8.52 2.42 -2.93
CA ASP A 58 8.87 1.00 -3.01
C ASP A 58 8.90 0.52 -4.47
N TRP A 59 7.97 0.99 -5.31
CA TRP A 59 7.93 0.73 -6.74
C TRP A 59 9.16 1.32 -7.45
N THR A 60 9.49 2.58 -7.17
CA THR A 60 10.66 3.25 -7.76
C THR A 60 11.95 2.47 -7.46
N ASP A 61 12.10 2.01 -6.22
CA ASP A 61 13.26 1.21 -5.81
C ASP A 61 13.31 -0.16 -6.53
N PHE A 62 12.16 -0.82 -6.70
CA PHE A 62 12.06 -2.08 -7.46
C PHE A 62 12.36 -1.88 -8.96
N ALA A 63 11.77 -0.87 -9.59
CA ALA A 63 11.99 -0.54 -10.99
C ALA A 63 13.45 -0.19 -11.25
N ALA A 64 14.09 0.57 -10.34
CA ALA A 64 15.51 0.87 -10.42
C ALA A 64 16.38 -0.39 -10.28
N PHE A 65 16.02 -1.33 -9.40
CA PHE A 65 16.69 -2.64 -9.33
C PHE A 65 16.59 -3.37 -10.67
N CYS A 66 15.39 -3.46 -11.24
CA CYS A 66 15.17 -4.13 -12.52
C CYS A 66 15.99 -3.49 -13.64
N GLY A 67 15.97 -2.15 -13.75
CA GLY A 67 16.75 -1.41 -14.75
C GLY A 67 18.25 -1.62 -14.65
N ARG A 68 18.83 -1.68 -13.43
CA ARG A 68 20.26 -1.97 -13.24
C ARG A 68 20.66 -3.40 -13.64
N HIS A 69 19.71 -4.32 -13.66
CA HIS A 69 19.96 -5.73 -13.93
C HIS A 69 19.41 -6.20 -15.29
N GLY A 70 18.88 -5.28 -16.11
CA GLY A 70 18.28 -5.62 -17.41
C GLY A 70 17.05 -6.52 -17.30
N LEU A 71 16.28 -6.37 -16.22
CA LEU A 71 15.06 -7.14 -15.97
C LEU A 71 13.83 -6.27 -16.22
N ASP A 72 12.72 -6.90 -16.59
CA ASP A 72 11.44 -6.22 -16.70
C ASP A 72 10.80 -6.03 -15.32
N ALA A 73 10.46 -4.77 -15.01
CA ALA A 73 9.71 -4.44 -13.80
C ALA A 73 8.21 -4.66 -13.99
N LEU A 74 7.72 -4.60 -15.23
CA LEU A 74 6.31 -4.71 -15.58
C LEU A 74 6.14 -5.25 -17.01
N PRO A 75 5.53 -6.43 -17.21
CA PRO A 75 5.23 -7.44 -16.20
C PRO A 75 6.53 -8.03 -15.63
N ALA A 76 6.66 -8.06 -14.31
CA ALA A 76 7.81 -8.71 -13.67
C ALA A 76 7.60 -10.23 -13.59
N ALA A 77 8.64 -10.99 -13.94
CA ALA A 77 8.65 -12.42 -13.67
C ALA A 77 8.75 -12.71 -12.15
N PRO A 78 8.18 -13.82 -11.64
CA PRO A 78 8.33 -14.22 -10.24
C PRO A 78 9.79 -14.33 -9.76
N GLN A 79 10.69 -14.72 -10.67
CA GLN A 79 12.13 -14.80 -10.44
C GLN A 79 12.74 -13.42 -10.20
N THR A 80 12.32 -12.40 -10.97
CA THR A 80 12.74 -11.00 -10.79
C THR A 80 12.40 -10.50 -9.39
N LEU A 81 11.16 -10.74 -8.94
CA LEU A 81 10.73 -10.36 -7.60
C LEU A 81 11.53 -11.11 -6.52
N ALA A 82 11.82 -12.38 -6.72
CA ALA A 82 12.62 -13.15 -5.76
C ALA A 82 14.07 -12.67 -5.64
N LEU A 83 14.71 -12.35 -6.77
CA LEU A 83 16.04 -11.75 -6.81
C LEU A 83 16.07 -10.40 -6.10
N TYR A 84 15.06 -9.57 -6.34
CA TYR A 84 14.90 -8.30 -5.66
C TYR A 84 14.78 -8.47 -4.14
N LEU A 85 13.86 -9.34 -3.67
CA LEU A 85 13.69 -9.64 -2.25
C LEU A 85 14.99 -10.20 -1.63
N LYS A 86 15.76 -10.98 -2.38
CA LYS A 86 17.07 -11.47 -1.96
C LYS A 86 18.10 -10.35 -1.84
N SER A 87 18.11 -9.38 -2.75
CA SER A 87 18.98 -8.21 -2.67
C SER A 87 18.69 -7.36 -1.43
N LEU A 88 17.43 -7.26 -1.01
CA LEU A 88 17.03 -6.53 0.20
C LEU A 88 17.43 -7.24 1.49
N GLU A 89 17.70 -8.54 1.43
CA GLU A 89 18.21 -9.31 2.56
C GLU A 89 19.69 -9.05 2.82
N THR A 90 20.47 -8.75 1.78
CA THR A 90 21.92 -8.49 1.91
C THR A 90 22.21 -7.02 2.26
N GLN A 91 21.27 -6.12 2.02
CA GLN A 91 21.41 -4.70 2.37
C GLN A 91 21.28 -4.47 3.88
N ARG A 92 22.14 -3.62 4.45
CA ARG A 92 22.03 -3.25 5.86
C ARG A 92 20.82 -2.33 6.06
N SER A 93 19.85 -2.74 6.88
CA SER A 93 18.69 -1.89 7.18
C SER A 93 19.11 -0.68 8.01
N ARG A 94 18.64 0.51 7.61
CA ARG A 94 18.79 1.75 8.39
C ARG A 94 18.01 1.70 9.70
N SER A 95 17.02 0.80 9.80
CA SER A 95 16.24 0.57 11.01
C SER A 95 16.11 -0.94 11.22
N PRO A 96 17.01 -1.57 12.00
CA PRO A 96 16.95 -3.00 12.31
C PRO A 96 15.81 -3.34 13.29
N ALA A 97 14.96 -2.36 13.64
CA ALA A 97 13.84 -2.57 14.54
C ALA A 97 12.90 -3.66 14.00
N GLY A 98 12.58 -4.63 14.87
CA GLY A 98 11.74 -5.78 14.52
C GLY A 98 12.48 -6.92 13.81
N LEU A 99 13.81 -6.87 13.73
CA LEU A 99 14.64 -8.02 13.38
C LEU A 99 15.08 -8.75 14.65
N ARG A 100 15.26 -10.07 14.54
CA ARG A 100 16.02 -10.84 15.53
C ARG A 100 17.48 -10.40 15.54
N GLU A 101 18.12 -10.59 16.69
CA GLU A 101 19.55 -10.33 16.85
C GLU A 101 20.37 -11.11 15.82
N GLY A 102 21.39 -10.46 15.25
CA GLY A 102 22.24 -11.02 14.19
C GLY A 102 21.62 -11.08 12.79
N VAL A 103 20.36 -10.68 12.60
CA VAL A 103 19.71 -10.67 11.27
C VAL A 103 19.95 -9.35 10.53
N VAL A 104 20.43 -9.46 9.28
CA VAL A 104 20.64 -8.34 8.35
C VAL A 104 19.46 -8.24 7.36
N GLY A 105 19.26 -7.08 6.75
CA GLY A 105 18.17 -6.84 5.81
C GLY A 105 16.99 -6.09 6.41
N LEU A 106 15.93 -5.96 5.63
CA LEU A 106 14.70 -5.27 6.06
C LEU A 106 13.82 -6.15 6.95
N SER A 107 13.01 -5.49 7.78
CA SER A 107 11.98 -6.15 8.60
C SER A 107 10.89 -6.78 7.74
N LEU A 108 10.25 -7.85 8.25
CA LEU A 108 9.20 -8.56 7.52
C LEU A 108 8.02 -7.65 7.10
N PRO A 109 7.52 -6.71 7.95
CA PRO A 109 6.48 -5.77 7.52
C PRO A 109 6.91 -4.90 6.33
N THR A 110 8.17 -4.47 6.30
CA THR A 110 8.71 -3.68 5.19
C THR A 110 8.77 -4.50 3.90
N LEU A 111 9.25 -5.75 3.99
CA LEU A 111 9.28 -6.65 2.83
C LEU A 111 7.87 -6.91 2.28
N ARG A 112 6.89 -7.16 3.17
CA ARG A 112 5.49 -7.36 2.76
C ARG A 112 4.90 -6.11 2.11
N ARG A 113 5.19 -4.92 2.64
CA ARG A 113 4.75 -3.66 2.03
C ARG A 113 5.31 -3.47 0.63
N ARG A 114 6.60 -3.77 0.41
CA ARG A 114 7.22 -3.73 -0.91
C ARG A 114 6.55 -4.71 -1.88
N VAL A 115 6.27 -5.94 -1.43
CA VAL A 115 5.53 -6.93 -2.23
C VAL A 115 4.13 -6.42 -2.58
N ALA A 116 3.41 -5.84 -1.62
CA ALA A 116 2.09 -5.26 -1.88
C ALA A 116 2.13 -4.09 -2.86
N ALA A 117 3.15 -3.22 -2.78
CA ALA A 117 3.34 -2.14 -3.75
C ALA A 117 3.56 -2.66 -5.18
N ILE A 118 4.33 -3.75 -5.33
CA ILE A 118 4.56 -4.39 -6.63
C ILE A 118 3.28 -5.04 -7.15
N ALA A 119 2.52 -5.73 -6.30
CA ALA A 119 1.22 -6.30 -6.66
C ALA A 119 0.22 -5.23 -7.08
N SER A 120 0.11 -4.14 -6.30
CA SER A 120 -0.75 -2.99 -6.57
C SER A 120 -0.42 -2.40 -7.94
N ARG A 121 0.87 -2.23 -8.27
CA ARG A 121 1.26 -1.71 -9.59
C ARG A 121 0.86 -2.63 -10.74
N HIS A 122 0.99 -3.95 -10.59
CA HIS A 122 0.53 -4.89 -11.62
C HIS A 122 -0.99 -4.86 -11.76
N ALA A 123 -1.72 -4.78 -10.64
CA ALA A 123 -3.17 -4.71 -10.64
C ALA A 123 -3.70 -3.44 -11.32
N THR A 124 -3.09 -2.26 -11.08
CA THR A 124 -3.47 -1.01 -11.75
C THR A 124 -3.33 -1.11 -13.27
N GLU A 125 -2.40 -1.93 -13.76
CA GLU A 125 -2.12 -2.14 -15.18
C GLU A 125 -2.87 -3.38 -15.73
N SER A 126 -3.78 -3.97 -14.93
CA SER A 126 -4.52 -5.19 -15.25
C SER A 126 -3.64 -6.40 -15.62
N LEU A 127 -2.46 -6.48 -15.03
CA LEU A 127 -1.48 -7.55 -15.25
C LEU A 127 -1.50 -8.58 -14.12
N GLU A 128 -1.15 -9.83 -14.45
CA GLU A 128 -0.96 -10.87 -13.44
C GLU A 128 0.19 -10.49 -12.50
N THR A 129 -0.01 -10.66 -11.20
CA THR A 129 0.98 -10.30 -10.20
C THR A 129 2.01 -11.41 -9.96
N PRO A 130 3.33 -11.12 -9.97
CA PRO A 130 4.35 -12.11 -9.62
C PRO A 130 4.29 -12.55 -8.15
N THR A 131 3.57 -11.80 -7.31
CA THR A 131 3.52 -12.02 -5.85
C THR A 131 2.79 -13.31 -5.47
N ASP A 132 1.86 -13.75 -6.31
CA ASP A 132 1.05 -14.93 -6.03
C ASP A 132 1.72 -16.25 -6.35
N HIS A 133 2.82 -16.19 -7.10
CA HIS A 133 3.59 -17.35 -7.51
C HIS A 133 4.16 -18.12 -6.29
N PRO A 134 4.12 -19.47 -6.27
CA PRO A 134 4.56 -20.28 -5.12
C PRO A 134 6.00 -20.00 -4.65
N LEU A 135 6.88 -19.63 -5.58
CA LEU A 135 8.26 -19.26 -5.30
C LEU A 135 8.34 -18.07 -4.32
N VAL A 136 7.59 -17.00 -4.59
CA VAL A 136 7.60 -15.77 -3.78
C VAL A 136 6.95 -16.03 -2.42
N LYS A 137 5.81 -16.73 -2.39
CA LYS A 137 5.15 -17.16 -1.14
C LYS A 137 6.07 -18.03 -0.27
N LYS A 138 6.81 -18.96 -0.86
CA LYS A 138 7.80 -19.80 -0.16
C LYS A 138 8.96 -18.96 0.40
N LEU A 139 9.46 -17.99 -0.37
CA LEU A 139 10.54 -17.09 0.06
C LEU A 139 10.11 -16.23 1.25
N LEU A 140 8.94 -15.58 1.18
CA LEU A 140 8.40 -14.78 2.27
C LEU A 140 8.16 -15.59 3.55
N ARG A 141 7.69 -16.84 3.41
CA ARG A 141 7.54 -17.76 4.56
C ARG A 141 8.89 -18.08 5.22
N ARG A 142 9.94 -18.33 4.43
CA ARG A 142 11.31 -18.52 4.95
C ARG A 142 11.78 -17.26 5.67
N TYR A 143 11.57 -16.08 5.08
CA TYR A 143 11.97 -14.81 5.68
C TYR A 143 11.24 -14.52 6.98
N SER A 144 9.95 -14.84 7.06
CA SER A 144 9.17 -14.74 8.29
C SER A 144 9.73 -15.62 9.41
N ARG A 145 10.14 -16.86 9.10
CA ARG A 145 10.72 -17.79 10.09
C ARG A 145 12.09 -17.34 10.57
N ALA A 146 12.93 -16.84 9.67
CA ALA A 146 14.28 -16.37 10.01
C ALA A 146 14.24 -15.09 10.86
N ARG A 147 13.43 -14.11 10.47
CA ARG A 147 13.38 -12.77 11.10
C ARG A 147 12.54 -12.73 12.37
N GLY A 148 11.61 -13.68 12.55
CA GLY A 148 10.58 -13.59 13.58
C GLY A 148 9.46 -12.62 13.19
N THR A 149 8.29 -12.79 13.80
CA THR A 149 7.09 -11.96 13.55
C THR A 149 6.82 -10.95 14.66
N ALA A 150 7.56 -11.03 15.76
CA ALA A 150 7.38 -10.14 16.91
C ALA A 150 7.82 -8.73 16.53
N VAL A 151 6.86 -7.84 16.35
CA VAL A 151 7.13 -6.40 16.32
C VAL A 151 7.64 -6.04 17.70
N ARG A 152 8.92 -5.69 17.81
CA ARG A 152 9.48 -5.17 19.07
C ARG A 152 8.78 -3.85 19.37
N LYS A 153 7.76 -3.91 20.22
CA LYS A 153 7.11 -2.72 20.75
C LYS A 153 8.18 -1.91 21.48
N LYS A 154 8.32 -0.64 21.12
CA LYS A 154 9.12 0.29 21.89
C LYS A 154 8.36 0.56 23.18
N ASP A 155 9.06 0.65 24.29
CA ASP A 155 8.45 1.09 25.54
C ASP A 155 7.84 2.46 25.32
N ALA A 156 6.64 2.68 25.87
CA ALA A 156 6.02 3.99 25.85
C ALA A 156 6.95 5.00 26.53
N LEU A 157 7.06 6.19 25.96
CA LEU A 157 7.71 7.29 26.66
C LEU A 157 6.88 7.60 27.91
N THR A 158 7.46 7.47 29.10
CA THR A 158 6.76 7.81 30.35
C THR A 158 6.88 9.30 30.61
N ILE A 159 5.97 9.85 31.42
CA ILE A 159 6.01 11.27 31.80
C ILE A 159 7.33 11.63 32.51
N ASP A 160 7.86 10.75 33.35
CA ASP A 160 9.14 10.97 34.06
C ASP A 160 10.34 11.00 33.09
N ARG A 161 10.32 10.12 32.07
CA ARG A 161 11.35 10.12 31.03
C ARG A 161 11.25 11.35 30.15
N LEU A 162 10.03 11.79 29.82
CA LEU A 162 9.81 13.03 29.09
C LEU A 162 10.33 14.24 29.88
N ALA A 163 10.02 14.33 31.17
CA ALA A 163 10.49 15.41 32.04
C ALA A 163 12.03 15.46 32.09
N THR A 164 12.68 14.29 32.23
CA THR A 164 14.15 14.18 32.19
C THR A 164 14.73 14.64 30.85
N LEU A 165 14.13 14.24 29.72
CA LEU A 165 14.59 14.66 28.39
C LEU A 165 14.49 16.17 28.21
N ILE A 166 13.37 16.77 28.62
CA ILE A 166 13.13 18.20 28.51
C ILE A 166 14.11 19.00 29.38
N ALA A 167 14.35 18.56 30.61
CA ALA A 167 15.28 19.22 31.53
C ALA A 167 16.73 19.22 31.03
N ALA A 168 17.11 18.27 30.17
CA ALA A 168 18.43 18.18 29.58
C ALA A 168 18.60 19.01 28.30
N MET A 169 17.54 19.63 27.77
CA MET A 169 17.58 20.42 26.54
C MET A 169 18.03 21.87 26.83
N GLY A 170 18.80 22.45 25.90
CA GLY A 170 19.18 23.86 25.96
C GLY A 170 18.00 24.82 25.73
N GLU A 171 18.31 26.11 25.75
CA GLU A 171 17.33 27.21 25.57
C GLU A 171 17.44 27.90 24.20
N ASP A 172 18.30 27.38 23.32
CA ASP A 172 18.38 27.84 21.93
C ASP A 172 17.16 27.38 21.10
N LEU A 173 16.96 28.01 19.95
CA LEU A 173 15.80 27.73 19.08
C LEU A 173 15.61 26.24 18.72
N PRO A 174 16.63 25.45 18.31
CA PRO A 174 16.40 24.05 17.98
C PRO A 174 15.95 23.19 19.18
N PRO A 175 16.60 23.26 20.36
CA PRO A 175 16.09 22.63 21.58
C PRO A 175 14.66 23.05 21.97
N VAL A 176 14.31 24.33 21.86
CA VAL A 176 12.96 24.83 22.17
C VAL A 176 11.92 24.24 21.23
N ARG A 177 12.22 24.16 19.93
CA ARG A 177 11.36 23.50 18.94
C ARG A 177 11.16 22.02 19.28
N ASP A 178 12.24 21.31 19.56
CA ASP A 178 12.18 19.87 19.84
C ASP A 178 11.41 19.60 21.14
N ARG A 179 11.56 20.46 22.14
CA ARG A 179 10.76 20.46 23.38
C ARG A 179 9.26 20.64 23.10
N ALA A 180 8.89 21.62 22.27
CA ALA A 180 7.51 21.87 21.87
C ALA A 180 6.92 20.66 21.13
N LEU A 181 7.66 20.06 20.19
CA LEU A 181 7.24 18.88 19.44
C LEU A 181 7.05 17.64 20.34
N LEU A 182 7.96 17.41 21.29
CA LEU A 182 7.83 16.30 22.24
C LEU A 182 6.63 16.47 23.17
N LEU A 183 6.43 17.67 23.71
CA LEU A 183 5.30 17.96 24.60
C LEU A 183 3.97 17.86 23.87
N LEU A 184 3.86 18.46 22.67
CA LEU A 184 2.66 18.41 21.86
C LEU A 184 2.35 16.98 21.42
N GLY A 185 3.36 16.25 20.93
CA GLY A 185 3.24 14.85 20.55
C GLY A 185 2.80 13.95 21.70
N TYR A 186 3.34 14.18 22.89
CA TYR A 186 2.99 13.41 24.08
C TYR A 186 1.57 13.71 24.55
N ALA A 187 1.21 14.99 24.71
CA ALA A 187 -0.08 15.41 25.25
C ALA A 187 -1.24 15.11 24.29
N GLY A 188 -1.03 15.28 22.98
CA GLY A 188 -2.05 15.02 21.95
C GLY A 188 -2.03 13.60 21.39
N ALA A 189 -1.12 12.73 21.85
CA ALA A 189 -0.87 11.40 21.28
C ALA A 189 -0.61 11.42 19.75
N PHE A 190 -0.05 12.52 19.24
CA PHE A 190 0.20 12.69 17.82
C PHE A 190 1.35 11.82 17.33
N ARG A 191 1.14 11.18 16.19
CA ARG A 191 2.18 10.50 15.42
C ARG A 191 3.07 11.54 14.74
N ARG A 192 4.30 11.13 14.41
CA ARG A 192 5.28 11.98 13.71
C ARG A 192 4.70 12.68 12.46
N SER A 193 3.90 11.98 11.67
CA SER A 193 3.31 12.55 10.44
C SER A 193 2.24 13.59 10.72
N GLU A 194 1.54 13.49 11.85
CA GLU A 194 0.53 14.46 12.26
C GLU A 194 1.23 15.74 12.73
N LEU A 195 2.27 15.61 13.57
CA LEU A 195 3.08 16.76 13.98
C LEU A 195 3.73 17.51 12.81
N VAL A 196 4.19 16.79 11.79
CA VAL A 196 4.79 17.40 10.59
C VAL A 196 3.76 18.11 9.71
N ALA A 197 2.48 17.74 9.80
CA ALA A 197 1.39 18.35 9.04
C ALA A 197 0.72 19.52 9.79
N LEU A 198 1.12 19.80 11.03
CA LEU A 198 0.57 20.91 11.80
C LEU A 198 1.22 22.24 11.40
N ASP A 199 0.38 23.18 11.00
CA ASP A 199 0.72 24.59 10.86
C ASP A 199 0.35 25.37 12.13
N VAL A 200 0.94 26.56 12.29
CA VAL A 200 0.65 27.44 13.43
C VAL A 200 -0.82 27.85 13.49
N GLU A 201 -1.51 27.87 12.36
CA GLU A 201 -2.94 28.20 12.24
C GLU A 201 -3.85 27.13 12.86
N HIS A 202 -3.36 25.90 13.00
CA HIS A 202 -4.07 24.80 13.65
C HIS A 202 -4.01 24.88 15.18
N LEU A 203 -3.34 25.90 15.74
CA LEU A 203 -3.10 26.04 17.18
C LEU A 203 -3.88 27.22 17.77
N ARG A 204 -4.70 26.97 18.79
CA ARG A 204 -5.33 28.05 19.59
C ARG A 204 -5.02 27.90 21.06
N PHE A 205 -4.28 28.86 21.59
CA PHE A 205 -4.03 28.98 23.01
C PHE A 205 -5.22 29.62 23.71
N SER A 206 -5.64 29.03 24.84
CA SER A 206 -6.70 29.54 25.68
C SER A 206 -6.34 29.38 27.15
N ARG A 207 -7.11 30.00 28.05
CA ARG A 207 -6.96 29.79 29.50
C ARG A 207 -7.18 28.33 29.93
N LYS A 208 -7.87 27.52 29.13
CA LYS A 208 -8.13 26.10 29.40
C LYS A 208 -7.04 25.18 28.85
N GLY A 209 -6.08 25.71 28.09
CA GLY A 209 -5.04 24.95 27.41
C GLY A 209 -4.98 25.23 25.91
N LEU A 210 -4.33 24.33 25.18
CA LEU A 210 -4.11 24.39 23.74
C LEU A 210 -5.15 23.54 23.00
N TYR A 211 -5.82 24.14 22.02
CA TYR A 211 -6.63 23.42 21.04
C TYR A 211 -5.82 23.17 19.77
N VAL A 212 -5.98 21.98 19.19
CA VAL A 212 -5.34 21.54 17.95
C VAL A 212 -6.42 20.96 17.04
N TRP A 213 -6.49 21.37 15.77
CA TRP A 213 -7.49 20.87 14.81
C TRP A 213 -6.90 20.68 13.41
#